data_AF-A0A356J5B0-F1
#
_entry.id   AF-A0A356J5B0-F1
#
_cell.length_a   1.000
_cell.length_b   1.000
_cell.length_c   1.000
_cell.angle_alpha   90.00
_cell.angle_beta   90.00
_cell.angle_gamma   90.00
#
_symmetry.space_group_name_H-M   'P 1'
#
loop_
_entity.id
_entity.type
_entity.pdbx_description
1 polymer ?
#
loop_
_entity_poly.entity_id
_entity_poly.type
_entity_poly.pdbx_seq_one_letter_code
_entity_poly.pdbx_strand_id
1 'polypeptide(L)'
;GWDVLARHKTEKIGDLAFSPRKSVFPAVTCVAQASIRTGLSPAEHGVVSNGKWMEELQKPLFWEQSARLVKGRRVWEKADGGTASVGLF
;
A
#
# COMPACT_ATOMS: atom_id res chain seq x y z
N GLY A 1 7.26 3.54 15.18
CA GLY A 1 6.99 2.13 14.83
C GLY A 1 8.26 1.32 14.96
N TRP A 2 9.17 1.46 14.00
CA TRP A 2 10.52 0.92 14.08
C TRP A 2 11.24 1.25 15.40
N ASP A 3 11.18 2.51 15.84
CA ASP A 3 11.84 2.94 17.08
C ASP A 3 11.36 2.18 18.33
N VAL A 4 10.11 1.71 18.32
CA VAL A 4 9.56 0.87 19.40
C VAL A 4 10.20 -0.51 19.35
N LEU A 5 10.26 -1.13 18.17
CA LEU A 5 10.91 -2.44 18.01
C LEU A 5 12.40 -2.39 18.36
N ALA A 6 13.11 -1.36 17.88
CA ALA A 6 14.52 -1.16 18.18
C ALA A 6 14.76 -0.94 19.69
N ARG A 7 13.93 -0.11 20.34
CA ARG A 7 14.00 0.14 21.79
C ARG A 7 13.81 -1.14 22.60
N HIS A 8 12.94 -2.04 22.16
CA HIS A 8 12.62 -3.29 22.85
C HIS A 8 13.42 -4.50 22.32
N LYS A 9 14.41 -4.28 21.45
CA LYS A 9 15.23 -5.33 20.81
C LYS A 9 14.38 -6.46 20.20
N THR A 10 13.22 -6.10 19.66
CA THR A 10 12.20 -7.02 19.12
C THR A 10 12.16 -6.98 17.59
N GLU A 11 13.34 -6.81 16.99
CA GLU A 11 13.52 -6.66 15.54
C GLU A 11 13.47 -8.01 14.80
N LYS A 12 13.22 -9.11 15.51
CA LYS A 12 13.10 -10.46 14.94
C LYS A 12 11.94 -11.23 15.57
N ILE A 13 11.23 -11.99 14.75
CA ILE A 13 10.21 -12.96 15.17
C ILE A 13 10.46 -14.28 14.42
N GLY A 14 10.95 -15.31 15.13
CA GLY A 14 11.44 -16.53 14.49
C GLY A 14 12.55 -16.22 13.49
N ASP A 15 12.41 -16.72 12.26
CA ASP A 15 13.34 -16.45 11.15
C ASP A 15 13.07 -15.11 10.43
N LEU A 16 12.04 -14.37 10.82
CA LEU A 16 11.69 -13.09 10.21
C LEU A 16 12.48 -11.95 10.88
N ALA A 17 13.23 -11.20 10.08
CA ALA A 17 13.92 -9.98 10.49
C ALA A 17 13.19 -8.74 9.98
N PHE A 18 12.99 -7.76 10.85
CA PHE A 18 12.37 -6.47 10.52
C PHE A 18 13.45 -5.45 10.16
N SER A 19 13.10 -4.49 9.31
CA SER A 19 13.97 -3.37 8.96
C SER A 19 13.15 -2.10 8.76
N PRO A 20 13.71 -0.93 9.07
CA PRO A 20 13.03 0.33 8.84
C PRO A 20 12.85 0.54 7.34
N ARG A 21 11.70 1.07 6.94
CA ARG A 21 11.43 1.43 5.55
C ARG A 21 10.95 2.87 5.47
N LYS A 22 11.53 3.62 4.53
CA LYS A 22 11.02 4.96 4.19
C LYS A 22 9.66 4.82 3.52
N SER A 23 8.75 5.72 3.86
CA SER A 23 7.46 5.80 3.19
C SER A 23 7.62 6.33 1.76
N VAL A 24 6.62 6.07 0.93
CA VAL A 24 6.45 6.75 -0.36
C VAL A 24 6.01 8.20 -0.15
N PHE A 25 6.23 9.04 -1.15
CA PHE A 25 5.71 10.41 -1.20
C PHE A 25 4.59 10.52 -2.26
N PRO A 26 3.41 11.07 -1.93
CA PRO A 26 3.03 11.60 -0.62
C PRO A 26 2.71 10.49 0.39
N ALA A 27 3.10 10.70 1.65
CA ALA A 27 2.98 9.71 2.73
C ALA A 27 1.56 9.68 3.32
N VAL A 28 0.57 9.41 2.47
CA VAL A 28 -0.85 9.30 2.84
C VAL A 28 -1.38 7.89 2.57
N THR A 29 -2.44 7.51 3.29
CA THR A 29 -2.95 6.14 3.38
C THR A 29 -3.15 5.45 2.03
N CYS A 30 -3.93 6.05 1.14
CA CYS A 30 -4.28 5.48 -0.17
C CYS A 30 -3.05 5.23 -1.05
N VAL A 31 -2.11 6.18 -1.02
CA VAL A 31 -0.87 6.12 -1.78
C VAL A 31 0.01 5.00 -1.25
N ALA A 32 0.25 4.97 0.07
CA ALA A 32 1.05 3.92 0.71
C ALA A 32 0.44 2.53 0.51
N GLN A 33 -0.89 2.38 0.64
CA GLN A 33 -1.57 1.12 0.39
C GLN A 33 -1.44 0.67 -1.06
N ALA A 34 -1.57 1.58 -2.03
CA ALA A 34 -1.36 1.26 -3.44
C ALA A 34 0.07 0.79 -3.73
N SER A 35 1.08 1.45 -3.15
CA SER A 35 2.48 1.03 -3.28
C SER A 35 2.76 -0.32 -2.63
N ILE A 36 2.20 -0.60 -1.44
CA ILE A 36 2.36 -1.90 -0.77
C ILE A 36 1.78 -3.03 -1.61
N ARG A 37 0.60 -2.81 -2.20
CA ARG A 37 -0.14 -3.83 -2.95
C ARG A 37 0.45 -4.12 -4.32
N THR A 38 1.23 -3.21 -4.89
CA THR A 38 1.76 -3.32 -6.27
C THR A 38 3.28 -3.39 -6.34
N GLY A 39 3.98 -2.95 -5.30
CA GLY A 39 5.43 -2.74 -5.33
C GLY A 39 5.88 -1.53 -6.15
N LEU A 40 4.94 -0.77 -6.74
CA LEU A 40 5.21 0.35 -7.64
C LEU A 40 5.30 1.69 -6.90
N SER A 41 5.89 2.69 -7.55
CA SER A 41 5.86 4.07 -7.08
C SER A 41 4.51 4.77 -7.36
N PRO A 42 4.21 5.90 -6.68
CA PRO A 42 2.99 6.68 -6.93
C PRO A 42 2.76 7.10 -8.38
N ALA A 43 3.84 7.39 -9.12
CA ALA A 43 3.79 7.71 -10.53
C ALA A 43 3.35 6.51 -11.40
N GLU A 44 3.74 5.30 -11.02
CA GLU A 44 3.46 4.07 -11.78
C GLU A 44 2.08 3.50 -11.47
N HIS A 45 1.71 3.40 -10.18
CA HIS A 45 0.38 2.89 -9.80
C HIS A 45 -0.73 3.95 -9.91
N GLY A 46 -0.38 5.24 -10.09
CA GLY A 46 -1.29 6.33 -10.42
C GLY A 46 -2.12 6.87 -9.25
N VAL A 47 -1.75 6.55 -8.01
CA VAL A 47 -2.47 7.00 -6.81
C VAL A 47 -1.59 7.99 -6.09
N VAL A 48 -2.06 9.22 -5.96
CA VAL A 48 -1.24 10.34 -5.46
C VAL A 48 -1.91 11.14 -4.33
N SER A 49 -3.09 10.70 -3.88
CA SER A 49 -3.85 11.36 -2.80
C SER A 49 -4.79 10.35 -2.13
N ASN A 50 -5.37 10.74 -0.99
CA ASN A 50 -6.46 9.98 -0.34
C ASN A 50 -7.82 10.21 -1.01
N GLY A 51 -7.93 11.21 -1.87
CA GLY A 51 -9.21 11.70 -2.34
C GLY A 51 -9.06 12.61 -3.54
N LYS A 52 -10.19 12.91 -4.18
CA LYS A 52 -10.27 13.78 -5.35
C LYS A 52 -11.43 14.76 -5.19
N TRP A 53 -11.30 15.92 -5.81
CA TRP A 53 -12.45 16.78 -6.04
C TRP A 53 -13.34 16.13 -7.10
N MET A 54 -14.65 16.07 -6.84
CA MET A 54 -15.62 15.59 -7.82
C MET A 54 -16.47 16.77 -8.29
N GLU A 55 -16.21 17.19 -9.52
CA GLU A 55 -16.75 18.42 -10.09
C GLU A 55 -18.27 18.36 -10.22
N GLU A 56 -18.83 17.20 -10.56
CA GLU A 56 -20.26 17.01 -10.73
C GLU A 56 -21.04 17.22 -9.42
N LEU A 57 -20.40 16.94 -8.28
CA LEU A 57 -21.01 17.10 -6.95
C LEU A 57 -20.47 18.32 -6.20
N GLN A 58 -19.52 19.05 -6.78
CA GLN A 58 -18.83 20.19 -6.16
C GLN A 58 -18.39 19.89 -4.72
N LYS A 59 -17.77 18.72 -4.51
CA LYS A 59 -17.32 18.31 -3.18
C LYS A 59 -16.06 17.43 -3.24
N PRO A 60 -15.26 17.39 -2.15
CA PRO A 60 -14.21 16.41 -2.02
C PRO A 60 -14.80 15.02 -1.75
N LEU A 61 -14.26 14.03 -2.43
CA LEU A 61 -14.38 12.62 -2.08
C LEU A 61 -13.10 12.16 -1.40
N PHE A 62 -13.27 11.38 -0.36
CA PHE A 62 -12.28 11.01 0.64
C PHE A 62 -12.33 9.50 0.85
N TRP A 63 -11.23 8.82 0.47
CA TRP A 63 -11.06 7.36 0.53
C TRP A 63 -11.91 6.53 -0.45
N GLU A 64 -12.80 7.13 -1.25
CA GLU A 64 -13.48 6.43 -2.35
C GLU A 64 -12.50 6.15 -3.50
N GLN A 65 -11.75 5.07 -3.33
CA GLN A 65 -10.74 4.64 -4.27
C GLN A 65 -11.03 3.23 -4.75
N SER A 66 -11.79 3.14 -5.84
CA SER A 66 -11.98 1.87 -6.54
C SER A 66 -10.62 1.24 -6.85
N ALA A 67 -10.46 -0.04 -6.51
CA ALA A 67 -9.23 -0.79 -6.79
C ALA A 67 -8.88 -0.78 -8.30
N ARG A 68 -9.88 -0.62 -9.18
CA ARG A 68 -9.71 -0.50 -10.64
C ARG A 68 -8.91 0.74 -11.06
N LEU A 69 -8.81 1.76 -10.21
CA LEU A 69 -8.05 2.98 -10.50
C LEU A 69 -6.55 2.81 -10.23
N VAL A 70 -6.15 1.79 -9.46
CA VAL A 70 -4.74 1.55 -9.14
C VAL A 70 -4.14 0.68 -10.23
N LYS A 71 -3.13 1.21 -10.91
CA LYS A 71 -2.43 0.53 -12.00
C LYS A 71 -1.41 -0.47 -11.46
N GLY A 72 -1.05 -1.43 -12.29
CA GLY A 72 -0.02 -2.43 -12.00
C GLY A 72 -0.57 -3.71 -11.37
N ARG A 73 0.25 -4.75 -11.49
CA ARG A 73 -0.03 -6.09 -10.96
C ARG A 73 -0.02 -6.05 -9.43
N ARG A 74 -0.91 -6.82 -8.81
CA ARG A 74 -0.92 -7.01 -7.35
C ARG A 74 0.06 -8.08 -6.94
N VAL A 75 0.64 -7.92 -5.75
CA VAL A 75 1.56 -8.91 -5.18
C VAL A 75 0.90 -10.28 -4.95
N TRP A 76 -0.42 -10.34 -4.86
CA TRP A 76 -1.19 -11.58 -4.71
C TRP A 76 -1.75 -12.13 -6.01
N GLU A 77 -1.63 -11.42 -7.13
CA GLU A 77 -2.00 -12.00 -8.43
C GLU A 77 -1.01 -13.12 -8.73
N LYS A 78 -1.51 -14.35 -8.80
CA LYS A 78 -0.70 -15.57 -8.99
C LYS A 78 0.18 -15.43 -10.22
N ALA A 79 1.48 -15.71 -10.08
CA ALA A 79 2.26 -16.14 -11.23
C ALA A 79 1.75 -17.55 -11.53
N ASP A 80 1.39 -17.77 -12.79
CA ASP A 80 0.71 -18.96 -13.29
C ASP A 80 1.14 -20.25 -12.55
N GLY A 81 0.23 -20.86 -11.78
CA GLY A 81 0.44 -22.16 -11.12
C GLY A 81 0.45 -22.19 -9.58
N GLY A 82 0.43 -21.05 -8.88
CA GLY A 82 0.40 -21.05 -7.40
C GLY A 82 -0.91 -21.61 -6.82
N THR A 83 -0.85 -22.49 -5.80
CA THR A 83 -2.05 -23.08 -5.16
C THR A 83 -2.54 -22.31 -3.92
N ALA A 84 -1.76 -21.35 -3.41
CA ALA A 84 -2.12 -20.59 -2.22
C ALA A 84 -3.34 -19.66 -2.45
N SER A 85 -4.22 -19.59 -1.46
CA SER A 85 -5.25 -18.57 -1.34
C SER A 85 -4.71 -17.36 -0.58
N VAL A 86 -5.12 -16.15 -1.00
CA VAL A 86 -4.73 -14.90 -0.33
C VAL A 86 -5.98 -14.20 0.18
N GLY A 87 -6.01 -13.89 1.47
CA GLY A 87 -7.01 -13.04 2.11
C GLY A 87 -6.44 -11.65 2.36
N LEU A 88 -7.19 -10.62 2.01
CA LEU A 88 -6.91 -9.24 2.39
C LEU A 88 -8.12 -8.74 3.18
N PHE A 89 -7.89 -8.33 4.43
CA PHE A 89 -8.91 -7.78 5.32
C PHE A 89 -8.78 -6.26 5.38
#